data_AF-A0A699JQC9-F1
#
_entry.id   AF-A0A699JQC9-F1
#
_cell.length_a   1.000
_cell.length_b   1.000
_cell.length_c   1.000
_cell.angle_alpha   90.00
_cell.angle_beta   90.00
_cell.angle_gamma   90.00
#
_symmetry.space_group_name_H-M   'P 1'
#
loop_
_entity.id
_entity.type
_entity.pdbx_description
1 polymer ?
#
loop_
_entity_poly.entity_id
_entity_poly.type
_entity_poly.pdbx_seq_one_letter_code
_entity_poly.pdbx_strand_id
1 'polypeptide(L)'
;MWGIDFMGPFPSSKGNKCILVAVDYLSKWVEAKALPTNEARVVVSFLKSLFSWFGTPKAIISDRGTHFCNDQFSRVMAKLVGENRTSWSDKLEDALWAFRTAFKTSVGCTPYRLVYGKACHLPLELEHKAYWALKHVNFDLKTAGDHRKLQLNELNELRDQAYENSLIYKERTKKLHDDKIKNRIFNVGDQVFLFNSRHKIFSGKLKSRWSGPFTISEIYPYGTTKLIHPDGCNFKVNYHRLKHYHGGDPPPLEIPDVTTFPKDN
;
A
#
# COMPACT_ATOMS: atom_id res chain seq x y z
N MET A 1 12.10 2.02 11.24
CA MET A 1 10.95 2.96 11.32
C MET A 1 9.74 2.13 11.00
N TRP A 2 8.68 2.25 11.79
CA TRP A 2 7.49 1.41 11.61
C TRP A 2 6.31 2.22 11.12
N GLY A 3 5.54 1.63 10.20
CA GLY A 3 4.28 2.18 9.71
C GLY A 3 3.13 1.40 10.31
N ILE A 4 2.14 2.09 10.86
CA ILE A 4 1.00 1.46 11.52
C ILE A 4 -0.30 1.96 10.92
N ASP A 5 -1.12 1.02 10.48
CA ASP A 5 -2.39 1.31 9.82
C ASP A 5 -3.47 0.31 10.26
N PHE A 6 -4.73 0.73 10.11
CA PHE A 6 -5.90 -0.10 10.34
C PHE A 6 -6.51 -0.53 9.01
N MET A 7 -6.73 -1.82 8.86
CA MET A 7 -7.52 -2.39 7.77
C MET A 7 -8.94 -2.66 8.26
N GLY A 8 -9.93 -2.19 7.49
CA GLY A 8 -11.33 -2.48 7.75
C GLY A 8 -12.29 -1.31 7.47
N PRO A 9 -13.55 -1.41 7.92
CA PRO A 9 -14.12 -2.53 8.67
C PRO A 9 -14.37 -3.77 7.79
N PHE A 10 -14.08 -4.95 8.32
CA PHE A 10 -14.37 -6.26 7.71
C PHE A 10 -15.66 -6.86 8.29
N PRO A 11 -16.27 -7.86 7.60
CA PRO A 11 -17.28 -8.71 8.22
C PRO A 11 -16.77 -9.31 9.53
N SER A 12 -17.63 -9.45 10.53
CA SER A 12 -17.23 -10.00 11.83
C SER A 12 -16.68 -11.43 11.66
N SER A 13 -15.47 -11.67 12.17
CA SER A 13 -14.82 -12.98 12.20
C SER A 13 -14.35 -13.25 13.62
N LYS A 14 -14.99 -14.20 14.31
CA LYS A 14 -14.75 -14.50 15.73
C LYS A 14 -14.77 -13.26 16.64
N GLY A 15 -15.67 -12.31 16.33
CA GLY A 15 -15.80 -11.03 17.06
C GLY A 15 -14.84 -9.93 16.60
N ASN A 16 -13.85 -10.23 15.75
CA ASN A 16 -12.94 -9.25 15.17
C ASN A 16 -13.55 -8.56 13.95
N LYS A 17 -13.29 -7.26 13.80
CA LYS A 17 -13.81 -6.41 12.72
C LYS A 17 -12.74 -5.61 11.99
N CYS A 18 -11.54 -5.52 12.56
CA CYS A 18 -10.43 -4.79 11.97
C CYS A 18 -9.13 -5.55 12.15
N ILE A 19 -8.13 -5.19 11.36
CA ILE A 19 -6.77 -5.68 11.50
C ILE A 19 -5.88 -4.47 11.74
N LEU A 20 -5.13 -4.48 12.83
CA LEU A 20 -4.04 -3.52 13.03
C LEU A 20 -2.78 -4.11 12.41
N VAL A 21 -2.16 -3.39 11.48
CA VAL A 21 -0.96 -3.82 10.77
C VAL A 21 0.18 -2.88 11.12
N ALA A 22 1.32 -3.44 11.52
CA ALA A 22 2.59 -2.74 11.66
C ALA A 22 3.59 -3.28 10.64
N VAL A 23 4.22 -2.38 9.89
CA VAL A 23 5.18 -2.72 8.84
C VAL A 23 6.51 -2.04 9.12
N ASP A 24 7.59 -2.80 9.19
CA ASP A 24 8.93 -2.22 9.22
C ASP A 24 9.33 -1.76 7.81
N TYR A 25 9.71 -0.49 7.70
CA TYR A 25 10.00 0.13 6.41
C TYR A 25 11.25 -0.42 5.73
N LEU A 26 12.21 -0.92 6.50
CA LEU A 26 13.48 -1.45 5.98
C LEU A 26 13.30 -2.89 5.50
N SER A 27 12.98 -3.78 6.43
CA SER A 27 12.87 -5.22 6.17
C SER A 27 11.59 -5.60 5.41
N LYS A 28 10.60 -4.69 5.35
CA LYS A 28 9.23 -5.00 4.91
C LYS A 28 8.58 -6.10 5.75
N TRP A 29 9.08 -6.32 6.97
CA TRP A 29 8.45 -7.21 7.91
C TRP A 29 7.08 -6.69 8.28
N VAL A 30 6.09 -7.58 8.32
CA VAL A 30 4.71 -7.25 8.66
C VAL A 30 4.34 -8.00 9.92
N GLU A 31 3.79 -7.27 10.88
CA GLU A 31 3.11 -7.78 12.05
C GLU A 31 1.65 -7.35 11.96
N ALA A 32 0.70 -8.24 12.21
CA ALA A 32 -0.71 -7.89 12.16
C ALA A 32 -1.48 -8.57 13.29
N LYS A 33 -2.53 -7.91 13.77
CA LYS A 33 -3.42 -8.45 14.80
C LYS A 33 -4.88 -8.19 14.46
N ALA A 34 -5.70 -9.23 14.51
CA ALA A 34 -7.15 -9.11 14.39
C ALA A 34 -7.74 -8.52 15.67
N LEU A 35 -8.56 -7.47 15.55
CA LEU A 35 -9.11 -6.71 16.66
C LEU A 35 -10.63 -6.51 16.53
N PRO A 36 -11.38 -6.51 17.65
CA PRO A 36 -12.81 -6.22 17.66
C PRO A 36 -13.13 -4.73 17.47
N THR A 37 -12.29 -3.85 18.03
CA THR A 37 -12.43 -2.38 17.99
C THR A 37 -11.08 -1.72 17.73
N ASN A 38 -11.13 -0.44 17.32
CA ASN A 38 -9.97 0.42 17.07
C ASN A 38 -9.54 1.22 18.32
N GLU A 39 -9.80 0.69 19.52
CA GLU A 39 -9.51 1.37 20.79
C GLU A 39 -8.01 1.50 21.06
N ALA A 40 -7.62 2.66 21.60
CA ALA A 40 -6.22 2.98 21.89
C ALA A 40 -5.55 1.96 22.84
N ARG A 41 -6.28 1.39 23.80
CA ARG A 41 -5.74 0.39 24.75
C ARG A 41 -5.20 -0.85 24.04
N VAL A 42 -5.95 -1.30 23.02
CA VAL A 42 -5.60 -2.48 22.23
C VAL A 42 -4.39 -2.20 21.35
N VAL A 43 -4.32 -0.99 20.76
CA VAL A 43 -3.15 -0.52 20.00
C VAL A 43 -1.90 -0.48 20.88
N VAL A 44 -2.00 0.06 22.09
CA VAL A 44 -0.87 0.12 23.04
C VAL A 44 -0.40 -1.28 23.45
N SER A 45 -1.33 -2.21 23.69
CA SER A 45 -0.98 -3.61 23.98
C SER A 45 -0.21 -4.25 22.83
N PHE A 46 -0.67 -4.05 21.59
CA PHE A 46 0.02 -4.53 20.39
C PHE A 46 1.41 -3.91 20.23
N LEU A 47 1.53 -2.60 20.41
CA LEU A 47 2.80 -1.89 20.34
C LEU A 47 3.81 -2.38 21.39
N LYS A 48 3.36 -2.61 22.63
CA LYS A 48 4.21 -3.19 23.68
C LYS A 48 4.77 -4.54 23.27
N SER A 49 3.91 -5.41 22.73
CA SER A 49 4.33 -6.72 22.22
C SER A 49 5.33 -6.61 21.07
N LEU A 50 5.12 -5.65 20.16
CA LEU A 50 6.02 -5.41 19.05
C LEU A 50 7.40 -4.93 19.53
N PHE A 51 7.43 -3.97 20.47
CA PHE A 51 8.69 -3.41 20.97
C PHE A 51 9.45 -4.40 21.86
N SER A 52 8.76 -5.30 22.57
CA SER A 52 9.45 -6.36 23.31
C SER A 52 10.18 -7.33 22.38
N TRP A 53 9.67 -7.56 21.17
CA TRP A 53 10.25 -8.51 20.24
C TRP A 53 11.33 -7.90 19.33
N PHE A 54 11.07 -6.69 18.81
CA PHE A 54 11.93 -6.03 17.81
C PHE A 54 12.75 -4.86 18.38
N GLY A 55 12.56 -4.54 19.65
CA GLY A 55 13.14 -3.35 20.27
C GLY A 55 12.34 -2.08 19.98
N THR A 56 12.79 -0.97 20.59
CA THR A 56 12.12 0.33 20.44
C THR A 56 12.47 0.95 19.09
N PRO A 57 11.48 1.28 18.24
CA PRO A 57 11.76 1.86 16.94
C PRO A 57 12.16 3.33 17.05
N LYS A 58 13.04 3.78 16.15
CA LYS A 58 13.45 5.20 16.06
C LYS A 58 12.28 6.16 15.79
N ALA A 59 11.27 5.70 15.06
CA ALA A 59 10.07 6.47 14.72
C ALA A 59 8.92 5.53 14.34
N ILE A 60 7.70 5.98 14.64
CA ILE A 60 6.45 5.33 14.27
C ILE A 60 5.63 6.33 13.47
N ILE A 61 5.19 5.91 12.30
CA ILE A 61 4.34 6.70 11.40
C ILE A 61 2.99 6.01 11.36
N SER A 62 1.93 6.77 11.61
CA SER A 62 0.57 6.34 11.38
C SER A 62 -0.09 7.36 10.46
N ASP A 63 -0.09 7.10 9.17
CA ASP A 63 -0.79 7.91 8.19
C ASP A 63 -1.96 7.12 7.60
N ARG A 64 -3.07 7.81 7.33
CA ARG A 64 -4.17 7.28 6.49
C ARG A 64 -3.78 7.21 5.00
N GLY A 65 -2.48 7.14 4.72
CA GLY A 65 -1.92 7.15 3.38
C GLY A 65 -2.06 5.77 2.77
N THR A 66 -2.62 5.70 1.57
CA THR A 66 -2.70 4.47 0.74
C THR A 66 -1.35 3.97 0.25
N HIS A 67 -0.25 4.54 0.75
CA HIS A 67 1.09 4.06 0.50
C HIS A 67 1.43 3.07 1.60
N PHE A 68 2.22 2.04 1.29
CA PHE A 68 2.66 0.95 2.17
C PHE A 68 1.81 -0.32 2.12
N CYS A 69 2.45 -1.40 2.56
CA CYS A 69 2.18 -2.81 2.26
C CYS A 69 0.75 -3.30 2.50
N ASN A 70 -0.17 -2.45 2.95
CA ASN A 70 -1.59 -2.70 3.09
C ASN A 70 -2.21 -3.24 1.78
N ASP A 71 -1.97 -2.66 0.59
CA ASP A 71 -2.55 -3.22 -0.66
C ASP A 71 -1.97 -4.60 -1.00
N GLN A 72 -0.66 -4.78 -0.88
CA GLN A 72 -0.02 -6.07 -1.15
C GLN A 72 -0.47 -7.15 -0.15
N PHE A 73 -0.56 -6.80 1.12
CA PHE A 73 -1.03 -7.68 2.18
C PHE A 73 -2.54 -7.98 2.03
N SER A 74 -3.34 -6.97 1.68
CA SER A 74 -4.76 -7.11 1.33
C SER A 74 -4.96 -8.10 0.18
N ARG A 75 -4.10 -8.05 -0.85
CA ARG A 75 -4.15 -9.00 -1.97
C ARG A 75 -3.81 -10.43 -1.55
N VAL A 76 -2.85 -10.61 -0.63
CA VAL A 76 -2.54 -11.94 -0.06
C VAL A 76 -3.71 -12.46 0.77
N MET A 77 -4.25 -11.63 1.66
CA MET A 77 -5.45 -11.95 2.45
C MET A 77 -6.65 -12.31 1.55
N ALA A 78 -6.92 -11.52 0.51
CA ALA A 78 -8.03 -11.76 -0.41
C ALA A 78 -7.90 -13.12 -1.12
N LYS A 79 -6.68 -13.55 -1.46
CA LYS A 79 -6.44 -14.87 -2.07
C LYS A 79 -6.65 -16.02 -1.08
N LEU A 80 -6.27 -15.85 0.19
CA LEU A 80 -6.35 -16.91 1.20
C LEU A 80 -7.75 -17.07 1.79
N VAL A 81 -8.50 -15.97 1.92
CA VAL A 81 -9.88 -15.97 2.42
C VAL A 81 -10.86 -16.54 1.39
N GLY A 82 -10.56 -16.41 0.10
CA GLY A 82 -11.40 -16.92 -0.97
C GLY A 82 -12.82 -16.35 -0.93
N GLU A 83 -13.82 -17.22 -1.08
CA GLU A 83 -15.24 -16.82 -1.06
C GLU A 83 -15.78 -16.60 0.37
N ASN A 84 -15.22 -17.29 1.36
CA ASN A 84 -15.74 -17.24 2.73
C ASN A 84 -15.16 -16.07 3.53
N ARG A 85 -15.78 -14.90 3.38
CA ARG A 85 -15.34 -13.65 4.01
C ARG A 85 -15.49 -13.60 5.54
N THR A 86 -15.96 -14.65 6.22
CA THR A 86 -16.14 -14.66 7.68
C THR A 86 -15.03 -15.40 8.43
N SER A 87 -14.13 -16.11 7.74
CA SER A 87 -13.01 -16.85 8.33
C SER A 87 -11.66 -16.14 8.20
N TRP A 88 -11.67 -14.84 7.86
CA TRP A 88 -10.42 -14.11 7.59
C TRP A 88 -9.48 -14.02 8.78
N SER A 89 -10.00 -14.01 10.02
CA SER A 89 -9.14 -13.94 11.20
C SER A 89 -8.29 -15.21 11.37
N ASP A 90 -8.81 -16.37 10.96
CA ASP A 90 -8.10 -17.65 11.02
C ASP A 90 -7.00 -17.77 9.95
N LYS A 91 -7.13 -17.00 8.86
CA LYS A 91 -6.17 -16.96 7.75
C LYS A 91 -5.12 -15.87 7.90
N LEU A 92 -5.18 -15.07 8.96
CA LEU A 92 -4.27 -13.95 9.16
C LEU A 92 -2.82 -14.43 9.35
N GLU A 93 -2.60 -15.47 10.15
CA GLU A 93 -1.27 -16.03 10.38
C GLU A 93 -0.68 -16.66 9.12
N ASP A 94 -1.50 -17.41 8.36
CA ASP A 94 -1.11 -17.97 7.06
C ASP A 94 -0.68 -16.86 6.09
N ALA A 95 -1.42 -15.74 6.07
CA ALA A 95 -1.13 -14.59 5.23
C ALA A 95 0.17 -13.88 5.64
N LEU A 96 0.39 -13.71 6.94
CA LEU A 96 1.62 -13.15 7.48
C LEU A 96 2.81 -14.02 7.08
N TRP A 97 2.70 -15.34 7.25
CA TRP A 97 3.74 -16.28 6.87
C TRP A 97 4.08 -16.22 5.37
N ALA A 98 3.06 -16.28 4.51
CA ALA A 98 3.23 -16.18 3.07
C ALA A 98 3.87 -14.83 2.68
N PHE A 99 3.49 -13.73 3.34
CA PHE A 99 4.05 -12.42 3.05
C PHE A 99 5.52 -12.30 3.49
N ARG A 100 5.88 -12.87 4.64
CA ARG A 100 7.24 -12.84 5.23
C ARG A 100 8.24 -13.68 4.44
N THR A 101 7.78 -14.79 3.84
CA THR A 101 8.63 -15.72 3.07
C THR A 101 8.70 -15.39 1.58
N ALA A 102 7.77 -14.58 1.05
CA ALA A 102 7.79 -14.15 -0.34
C ALA A 102 8.92 -13.14 -0.64
N PHE A 103 9.58 -13.31 -1.79
CA PHE A 103 10.61 -12.40 -2.28
C PHE A 103 10.05 -11.01 -2.59
N LYS A 104 10.77 -9.95 -2.18
CA LYS A 104 10.39 -8.56 -2.45
C LYS A 104 11.40 -7.92 -3.39
N THR A 105 10.96 -7.65 -4.62
CA THR A 105 11.79 -6.99 -5.64
C THR A 105 12.32 -5.63 -5.21
N SER A 106 11.57 -4.89 -4.40
CA SER A 106 11.98 -3.57 -3.90
C SER A 106 13.15 -3.62 -2.92
N VAL A 107 13.46 -4.79 -2.35
CA VAL A 107 14.53 -4.97 -1.38
C VAL A 107 15.58 -5.98 -1.86
N GLY A 108 15.21 -6.85 -2.81
CA GLY A 108 16.10 -7.86 -3.39
C GLY A 108 16.19 -9.16 -2.60
N CYS A 109 15.33 -9.36 -1.59
CA CYS A 109 15.29 -10.60 -0.79
C CYS A 109 13.93 -10.77 -0.08
N THR A 110 13.81 -11.80 0.77
CA THR A 110 12.60 -12.05 1.58
C THR A 110 12.68 -11.29 2.91
N PRO A 111 11.57 -10.77 3.45
CA PRO A 111 11.54 -10.14 4.77
C PRO A 111 12.09 -11.04 5.87
N TYR A 112 11.78 -12.34 5.81
CA TYR A 112 12.29 -13.35 6.74
C TYR A 112 13.83 -13.39 6.76
N ARG A 113 14.47 -13.37 5.58
CA ARG A 113 15.93 -13.40 5.49
C ARG A 113 16.57 -12.15 6.10
N LEU A 114 15.93 -10.97 6.02
CA LEU A 114 16.47 -9.75 6.63
C LEU A 114 16.34 -9.69 8.15
N VAL A 115 15.28 -10.30 8.68
CA VAL A 115 15.06 -10.35 10.13
C VAL A 115 15.96 -11.39 10.77
N TYR A 116 16.02 -12.61 10.22
CA TYR A 116 16.71 -13.74 10.84
C TYR A 116 18.09 -14.06 10.25
N GLY A 117 18.46 -13.44 9.12
CA GLY A 117 19.73 -13.71 8.42
C GLY A 117 19.80 -15.06 7.73
N LYS A 118 18.70 -15.79 7.64
CA LYS A 118 18.66 -17.14 7.07
C LYS A 118 17.49 -17.28 6.10
N ALA A 119 17.63 -18.18 5.14
CA ALA A 119 16.50 -18.62 4.33
C ALA A 119 15.46 -19.30 5.23
N CYS A 120 14.18 -19.13 4.88
CA CYS A 120 13.12 -19.87 5.54
C CYS A 120 13.20 -21.33 5.07
N HIS A 121 13.40 -22.25 6.02
CA HIS A 121 13.36 -23.68 5.75
C HIS A 121 11.96 -24.21 6.08
N LEU A 122 11.41 -25.05 5.20
CA LEU A 122 10.19 -25.78 5.50
C LEU A 122 10.50 -26.85 6.57
N PRO A 123 9.53 -27.23 7.43
CA PRO A 123 9.74 -28.23 8.48
C PRO A 123 10.43 -29.52 7.99
N LEU A 124 10.11 -29.97 6.78
CA LEU A 124 10.72 -31.16 6.16
C LEU A 124 12.24 -31.01 5.91
N GLU A 125 12.72 -29.80 5.60
CA GLU A 125 14.15 -29.53 5.37
C GLU A 125 14.96 -29.51 6.68
N LEU A 126 14.31 -29.22 7.81
CA LEU A 126 14.94 -29.13 9.12
C LEU A 126 15.26 -30.51 9.69
N GLU A 127 14.39 -31.50 9.53
CA GLU A 127 14.60 -32.85 10.09
C GLU A 127 15.88 -33.50 9.56
N HIS A 128 16.15 -33.37 8.25
CA HIS A 128 17.36 -33.93 7.64
C HIS A 128 18.62 -33.18 8.11
N LYS A 129 18.63 -31.84 8.10
CA LYS A 129 19.81 -31.04 8.47
C LYS A 129 20.12 -31.05 9.97
N ALA A 130 19.08 -31.06 10.83
CA ALA A 130 19.26 -31.09 12.28
C ALA A 130 19.87 -32.42 12.75
N TYR A 131 19.48 -33.54 12.14
CA TYR A 131 20.06 -34.85 12.42
C TYR A 131 21.56 -34.91 12.08
N TRP A 132 21.97 -34.33 10.95
CA TRP A 132 23.38 -34.21 10.56
C TRP A 132 24.17 -33.26 11.48
N ALA A 133 23.59 -32.11 11.84
CA ALA A 133 24.24 -31.15 12.72
C ALA A 133 24.52 -31.73 14.12
N LEU A 134 23.59 -32.53 14.67
CA LEU A 134 23.74 -33.22 15.96
C LEU A 134 24.93 -34.21 15.99
N LYS A 135 25.29 -34.82 14.85
CA LYS A 135 26.43 -35.73 14.74
C LYS A 135 27.80 -35.03 14.69
N HIS A 136 27.83 -33.73 14.37
CA HIS A 136 29.06 -32.95 14.19
C HIS A 136 29.36 -31.96 15.33
N VAL A 137 28.63 -32.04 16.45
CA VAL A 137 28.78 -31.08 17.54
C VAL A 137 30.04 -31.36 18.35
N ASN A 138 31.18 -30.85 17.86
CA ASN A 138 32.34 -30.54 18.68
C ASN A 138 32.19 -29.09 19.19
N PHE A 139 31.83 -28.94 20.47
CA PHE A 139 31.63 -27.67 21.16
C PHE A 139 32.97 -26.96 21.48
N ASP A 140 33.64 -26.36 20.49
CA ASP A 140 34.61 -25.32 20.78
C ASP A 140 33.92 -23.95 20.85
N LEU A 141 33.79 -23.43 22.07
CA LEU A 141 33.12 -22.16 22.37
C LEU A 141 33.78 -20.99 21.63
N LYS A 142 35.10 -21.02 21.43
CA LYS A 142 35.84 -19.93 20.76
C LYS A 142 35.52 -19.90 19.27
N THR A 143 35.63 -21.05 18.61
CA THR A 143 35.26 -21.21 17.19
C THR A 143 33.79 -20.89 16.95
N ALA A 144 32.88 -21.31 17.83
CA ALA A 144 31.47 -20.97 17.75
C ALA A 144 31.21 -19.45 17.90
N GLY A 145 31.95 -18.79 18.80
CA GLY A 145 31.88 -17.34 19.00
C GLY A 145 32.31 -16.55 17.77
N ASP A 146 33.43 -16.94 17.15
CA ASP A 146 33.94 -16.26 15.95
C ASP A 146 33.05 -16.52 14.73
N HIS A 147 32.53 -17.74 14.58
CA HIS A 147 31.51 -18.04 13.56
C HIS A 147 30.23 -17.22 13.77
N ARG A 148 29.77 -17.02 15.01
CA ARG A 148 28.61 -16.18 15.31
C ARG A 148 28.84 -14.71 14.95
N LYS A 149 30.04 -14.16 15.20
CA LYS A 149 30.39 -12.79 14.79
C LYS A 149 30.35 -12.65 13.27
N LEU A 150 30.89 -13.62 12.54
CA LEU A 150 30.88 -13.62 11.08
C LEU A 150 29.44 -13.60 10.53
N GLN A 151 28.55 -14.44 11.06
CA GLN A 151 27.13 -14.43 10.70
C GLN A 151 26.42 -13.08 10.96
N LEU A 152 26.81 -12.37 12.02
CA LEU A 152 26.25 -11.05 12.31
C LEU A 152 26.73 -10.00 11.30
N ASN A 153 27.99 -10.07 10.87
CA ASN A 153 28.52 -9.20 9.82
C ASN A 153 27.83 -9.46 8.48
N GLU A 154 27.69 -10.73 8.07
CA GLU A 154 26.94 -11.11 6.87
C GLU A 154 25.50 -10.58 6.91
N LEU A 155 24.84 -10.66 8.06
CA LEU A 155 23.49 -10.11 8.23
C LEU A 155 23.44 -8.59 8.07
N ASN A 156 24.45 -7.87 8.57
CA ASN A 156 24.53 -6.42 8.39
C ASN A 156 24.74 -6.06 6.91
N GLU A 157 25.65 -6.75 6.21
CA GLU A 157 25.87 -6.55 4.78
C GLU A 157 24.58 -6.78 3.97
N LEU A 158 23.83 -7.84 4.29
CA LEU A 158 22.52 -8.11 3.66
C LEU A 158 21.53 -6.96 3.88
N ARG A 159 21.53 -6.34 5.06
CA ARG A 159 20.64 -5.21 5.39
C ARG A 159 21.07 -3.93 4.68
N ASP A 160 22.36 -3.70 4.54
CA ASP A 160 22.91 -2.55 3.82
C ASP A 160 22.59 -2.65 2.32
N GLN A 161 22.77 -3.83 1.72
CA GLN A 161 22.35 -4.09 0.33
C GLN A 161 20.84 -3.88 0.13
N ALA A 162 20.03 -4.36 1.08
CA ALA A 162 18.58 -4.17 1.08
C ALA A 162 18.19 -2.68 1.15
N TYR A 163 18.93 -1.89 1.92
CA TYR A 163 18.73 -0.45 2.02
C TYR A 163 19.00 0.25 0.69
N GLU A 164 20.15 -0.03 0.07
CA GLU A 164 20.53 0.53 -1.24
C GLU A 164 19.53 0.15 -2.33
N ASN A 165 19.14 -1.13 -2.39
CA ASN A 165 18.12 -1.60 -3.32
C ASN A 165 16.79 -0.86 -3.15
N SER A 166 16.37 -0.62 -1.90
CA SER A 166 15.14 0.10 -1.62
C SER A 166 15.21 1.57 -2.03
N LEU A 167 16.36 2.21 -1.85
CA LEU A 167 16.59 3.58 -2.28
C LEU A 167 16.50 3.70 -3.80
N ILE A 168 17.24 2.85 -4.52
CA ILE A 168 17.23 2.80 -6.00
C ILE A 168 15.82 2.52 -6.52
N TYR A 169 15.10 1.57 -5.92
CA TYR A 169 13.74 1.23 -6.33
C TYR A 169 12.77 2.43 -6.16
N LYS A 170 12.85 3.13 -5.03
CA LYS A 170 12.04 4.33 -4.78
C LYS A 170 12.34 5.44 -5.78
N GLU A 171 13.61 5.68 -6.07
CA GLU A 171 14.02 6.69 -7.03
C GLU A 171 13.51 6.38 -8.44
N ARG A 172 13.67 5.13 -8.91
CA ARG A 172 13.12 4.68 -10.20
C ARG A 172 11.60 4.82 -10.25
N THR A 173 10.91 4.44 -9.18
CA THR A 173 9.45 4.54 -9.10
C THR A 173 9.00 6.00 -9.11
N LYS A 174 9.73 6.89 -8.41
CA LYS A 174 9.48 8.33 -8.42
C LYS A 174 9.68 8.90 -9.83
N LYS A 175 10.79 8.59 -10.51
CA LYS A 175 11.03 9.04 -11.88
C LYS A 175 9.90 8.63 -12.83
N LEU A 176 9.50 7.35 -12.79
CA LEU A 176 8.37 6.85 -13.59
C LEU A 176 7.03 7.49 -13.22
N HIS A 177 6.84 7.87 -11.97
CA HIS A 177 5.66 8.58 -11.52
C HIS A 177 5.66 10.02 -12.05
N ASP A 178 6.76 10.74 -11.85
CA ASP A 178 6.96 12.12 -12.26
C ASP A 178 6.86 12.27 -13.79
N ASP A 179 7.41 11.34 -14.57
CA ASP A 179 7.28 11.29 -16.03
C ASP A 179 5.82 11.17 -16.51
N LYS A 180 4.94 10.58 -15.69
CA LYS A 180 3.50 10.43 -15.99
C LYS A 180 2.68 11.62 -15.52
N ILE A 181 3.25 12.55 -14.75
CA ILE A 181 2.55 13.74 -14.30
C ILE A 181 2.35 14.66 -15.50
N LYS A 182 1.10 14.81 -15.91
CA LYS A 182 0.73 15.81 -16.92
C LYS A 182 0.76 17.18 -16.27
N ASN A 183 1.62 18.07 -16.77
CA ASN A 183 1.59 19.48 -16.39
C ASN A 183 0.26 20.09 -16.88
N ARG A 184 -0.59 20.47 -15.92
CA ARG A 184 -1.82 21.20 -16.16
C ARG A 184 -1.64 22.58 -15.55
N ILE A 185 -1.56 23.59 -16.40
CA ILE A 185 -1.55 24.99 -15.97
C ILE A 185 -3.01 25.40 -15.86
N PHE A 186 -3.40 25.92 -14.70
CA PHE A 186 -4.72 26.46 -14.45
C PHE A 186 -4.58 27.95 -14.17
N ASN A 187 -5.54 28.74 -14.62
CA ASN A 187 -5.64 30.17 -14.35
C ASN A 187 -6.86 30.47 -13.46
N VAL A 188 -6.82 31.62 -12.80
CA VAL A 188 -7.98 32.14 -12.07
C VAL A 188 -9.08 32.44 -13.09
N GLY A 189 -10.30 31.96 -12.82
CA GLY A 189 -11.45 32.06 -13.73
C GLY A 189 -11.73 30.82 -14.57
N ASP A 190 -10.80 29.85 -14.66
CA ASP A 190 -11.03 28.64 -15.43
C ASP A 190 -12.12 27.76 -14.80
N GLN A 191 -12.96 27.17 -15.65
CA GLN A 191 -13.91 26.14 -15.24
C GLN A 191 -13.23 24.77 -15.21
N VAL A 192 -13.41 24.03 -14.12
CA VAL A 192 -12.77 22.73 -13.88
C VAL A 192 -13.72 21.71 -13.28
N PHE A 193 -13.53 20.46 -13.67
CA PHE A 193 -14.10 19.30 -13.00
C PHE A 193 -13.26 18.90 -11.78
N LEU A 194 -13.92 18.50 -10.70
CA LEU A 194 -13.28 17.95 -9.51
C LEU A 194 -13.44 16.43 -9.41
N PHE A 195 -12.34 15.70 -9.22
CA PHE A 195 -12.38 14.25 -9.00
C PHE A 195 -12.81 13.88 -7.58
N ASN A 196 -13.87 13.10 -7.43
CA ASN A 196 -14.34 12.57 -6.15
C ASN A 196 -13.62 11.27 -5.77
N SER A 197 -12.70 11.36 -4.81
CA SER A 197 -11.96 10.18 -4.30
C SER A 197 -12.79 9.27 -3.39
N ARG A 198 -13.82 9.81 -2.73
CA ARG A 198 -14.66 9.09 -1.74
C ARG A 198 -15.88 8.38 -2.33
N HIS A 199 -16.16 8.55 -3.63
CA HIS A 199 -17.23 7.82 -4.28
C HIS A 199 -16.84 6.34 -4.38
N LYS A 200 -17.26 5.56 -3.38
CA LYS A 200 -17.27 4.10 -3.45
C LYS A 200 -18.32 3.74 -4.49
N ILE A 201 -17.83 3.35 -5.66
CA ILE A 201 -18.44 2.51 -6.69
C ILE A 201 -19.73 1.84 -6.20
N PHE A 202 -20.89 2.50 -6.26
CA PHE A 202 -22.12 1.74 -6.42
C PHE A 202 -22.21 1.31 -7.88
N SER A 203 -22.65 0.06 -8.04
CA SER A 203 -22.73 -0.77 -9.25
C SER A 203 -23.75 -0.29 -10.28
N GLY A 204 -23.73 1.00 -10.64
CA GLY A 204 -24.57 1.59 -11.69
C GLY A 204 -23.67 2.18 -12.76
N LYS A 205 -23.64 1.56 -13.94
CA LYS A 205 -22.71 1.74 -15.07
C LYS A 205 -22.57 3.17 -15.68
N LEU A 206 -23.08 4.25 -15.08
CA LEU A 206 -23.26 5.54 -15.78
C LEU A 206 -22.94 6.84 -15.00
N LYS A 207 -22.44 6.83 -13.75
CA LYS A 207 -22.05 8.09 -13.07
C LYS A 207 -20.54 8.36 -13.14
N SER A 208 -20.17 9.51 -13.70
CA SER A 208 -18.80 10.00 -13.73
C SER A 208 -18.28 10.28 -12.30
N ARG A 209 -17.00 10.00 -12.04
CA ARG A 209 -16.32 10.37 -10.77
C ARG A 209 -15.96 11.85 -10.69
N TRP A 210 -16.22 12.61 -11.75
CA TRP A 210 -15.98 14.03 -11.85
C TRP A 210 -17.26 14.79 -11.51
N SER A 211 -17.16 15.72 -10.57
CA SER A 211 -18.24 16.63 -10.18
C SER A 211 -18.05 18.00 -10.79
N GLY A 212 -19.18 18.61 -11.17
CA GLY A 212 -19.38 20.02 -11.52
C GLY A 212 -18.55 20.54 -12.68
N PRO A 213 -18.93 21.67 -13.29
CA PRO A 213 -17.98 22.73 -13.55
C PRO A 213 -17.87 23.60 -12.28
N PHE A 214 -16.67 23.76 -11.76
CA PHE A 214 -16.33 24.70 -10.68
C PHE A 214 -15.42 25.79 -11.23
N THR A 215 -15.51 27.01 -10.71
CA THR A 215 -14.63 28.10 -11.14
C THR A 215 -13.46 28.24 -10.17
N ILE A 216 -12.24 28.39 -10.70
CA ILE A 216 -11.05 28.66 -9.89
C ILE A 216 -11.07 30.13 -9.46
N SER A 217 -11.03 30.37 -8.15
CA SER A 217 -11.01 31.71 -7.56
C SER A 217 -9.61 32.20 -7.19
N GLU A 218 -8.80 31.32 -6.61
CA GLU A 218 -7.45 31.62 -6.15
C GLU A 218 -6.57 30.39 -6.37
N ILE A 219 -5.31 30.64 -6.73
CA ILE A 219 -4.28 29.61 -6.88
C ILE A 219 -3.20 29.91 -5.85
N TYR A 220 -2.92 28.95 -4.98
CA TYR A 220 -1.85 29.05 -4.00
C TYR A 220 -0.56 28.41 -4.53
N PRO A 221 0.61 28.88 -4.06
CA PRO A 221 1.87 28.17 -4.27
C PRO A 221 1.76 26.74 -3.72
N TYR A 222 2.48 25.79 -4.34
CA TYR A 222 2.47 24.34 -4.03
C TYR A 222 1.23 23.55 -4.48
N GLY A 223 0.43 24.08 -5.42
CA GLY A 223 -0.58 23.28 -6.10
C GLY A 223 -1.91 23.11 -5.35
N THR A 224 -2.27 24.05 -4.50
CA THR A 224 -3.63 24.09 -3.94
C THR A 224 -4.41 25.19 -4.64
N THR A 225 -5.62 24.89 -5.08
CA THR A 225 -6.52 25.88 -5.68
C THR A 225 -7.81 25.96 -4.88
N LYS A 226 -8.40 27.15 -4.85
CA LYS A 226 -9.68 27.42 -4.21
C LYS A 226 -10.77 27.44 -5.28
N LEU A 227 -11.71 26.51 -5.18
CA LEU A 227 -12.85 26.41 -6.07
C LEU A 227 -14.07 27.11 -5.49
N ILE A 228 -14.88 27.68 -6.37
CA ILE A 228 -16.20 28.23 -6.07
C ILE A 228 -17.26 27.43 -6.82
N HIS A 229 -18.29 26.98 -6.12
CA HIS A 229 -19.51 26.42 -6.71
C HIS A 229 -20.46 27.55 -7.12
N PRO A 230 -21.31 27.37 -8.15
CA PRO A 230 -22.37 28.34 -8.50
C PRO A 230 -23.26 28.74 -7.30
N ASP A 231 -23.44 27.83 -6.34
CA ASP A 231 -24.22 28.07 -5.12
C ASP A 231 -23.46 28.90 -4.05
N GLY A 232 -22.26 29.41 -4.34
CA GLY A 232 -21.48 30.28 -3.46
C GLY A 232 -20.54 29.58 -2.47
N CYS A 233 -20.59 28.24 -2.36
CA CYS A 233 -19.69 27.48 -1.50
C CYS A 233 -18.25 27.47 -2.05
N ASN A 234 -17.26 27.73 -1.17
CA ASN A 234 -15.84 27.66 -1.52
C ASN A 234 -15.11 26.55 -0.75
N PHE A 235 -14.13 25.91 -1.39
CA PHE A 235 -13.29 24.90 -0.75
C PHE A 235 -11.93 24.76 -1.44
N LYS A 236 -10.93 24.31 -0.70
CA LYS A 236 -9.54 24.16 -1.17
C LYS A 236 -9.27 22.72 -1.61
N VAL A 237 -8.64 22.55 -2.77
CA VAL A 237 -8.31 21.25 -3.36
C VAL A 237 -6.95 21.27 -4.00
N ASN A 238 -6.34 20.09 -4.07
CA ASN A 238 -5.09 19.91 -4.79
C ASN A 238 -5.35 19.87 -6.31
N TYR A 239 -4.55 20.59 -7.10
CA TYR A 239 -4.65 20.66 -8.57
C TYR A 239 -4.61 19.30 -9.28
N HIS A 240 -3.94 18.29 -8.69
CA HIS A 240 -3.90 16.93 -9.24
C HIS A 240 -5.30 16.29 -9.36
N ARG A 241 -6.29 16.78 -8.60
CA ARG A 241 -7.69 16.32 -8.65
C ARG A 241 -8.56 17.10 -9.62
N LEU A 242 -7.98 18.03 -10.39
CA LEU A 242 -8.71 18.92 -11.29
C LEU A 242 -8.47 18.56 -12.74
N LYS A 243 -9.49 18.79 -13.57
CA LYS A 243 -9.42 18.68 -15.03
C LYS A 243 -10.15 19.87 -15.64
N HIS A 244 -9.60 20.47 -16.69
CA HIS A 244 -10.28 21.54 -17.42
C HIS A 244 -11.68 21.10 -17.90
N TYR A 245 -12.65 21.98 -17.70
CA TYR A 245 -13.96 21.89 -18.31
C TYR A 245 -13.88 22.59 -19.67
N HIS A 246 -13.89 21.82 -20.74
CA HIS A 246 -13.99 22.35 -22.10
C HIS A 246 -15.48 22.29 -22.48
N GLY A 247 -16.27 23.21 -21.95
CA GLY A 247 -17.66 23.37 -22.36
C GLY A 247 -17.72 23.91 -23.78
N GLY A 248 -18.52 23.28 -24.61
CA GLY A 248 -18.92 23.78 -25.93
C GLY A 248 -20.27 23.17 -26.26
N ASP A 249 -21.14 23.95 -26.90
CA ASP A 249 -22.24 23.36 -27.63
C ASP A 249 -21.67 22.30 -28.60
N PRO A 250 -22.32 21.14 -28.79
CA PRO A 250 -21.94 20.29 -29.90
C PRO A 250 -21.92 21.16 -31.17
N PRO A 251 -20.90 21.05 -32.04
CA PRO A 251 -20.96 21.74 -33.31
C PRO A 251 -22.32 21.42 -33.95
N PRO A 252 -23.02 22.39 -34.55
CA PRO A 252 -24.28 22.13 -35.23
C PRO A 252 -24.05 20.93 -36.14
N LEU A 253 -24.78 19.84 -35.90
CA LEU A 253 -24.85 18.74 -36.83
C LEU A 253 -25.51 19.31 -38.08
N GLU A 254 -24.70 19.84 -39.00
CA GLU A 254 -25.09 19.92 -40.40
C GLU A 254 -25.28 18.47 -40.85
N ILE A 255 -26.51 18.00 -40.73
CA ILE A 255 -26.97 16.79 -41.39
C ILE A 255 -26.95 17.15 -42.87
N PRO A 256 -26.05 16.58 -43.70
CA PRO A 256 -26.17 16.75 -45.14
C PRO A 256 -27.51 16.14 -45.52
N ASP A 257 -28.34 16.91 -46.23
CA ASP A 257 -29.64 16.46 -46.72
C ASP A 257 -29.49 15.04 -47.29
N VAL A 258 -30.22 14.11 -46.66
CA VAL A 258 -30.31 12.73 -47.14
C VAL A 258 -31.02 12.80 -48.47
N THR A 259 -30.25 12.81 -49.56
CA THR A 259 -30.77 12.54 -50.89
C THR A 259 -31.45 11.18 -50.86
N THR A 260 -32.77 11.19 -50.88
CA THR A 260 -33.61 10.02 -51.06
C THR A 260 -33.19 9.31 -52.34
N PHE A 261 -32.67 8.09 -52.22
CA PHE A 261 -32.47 7.19 -53.35
C PHE A 261 -33.81 6.94 -54.07
N PRO A 262 -33.83 6.88 -55.41
CA PRO A 262 -35.05 6.54 -56.12
C PRO A 262 -35.44 5.10 -55.78
N LYS A 263 -36.74 4.88 -55.54
CA LYS A 263 -37.31 3.54 -55.50
C LYS A 263 -37.34 3.01 -56.93
N ASP A 264 -36.53 2.00 -57.21
CA ASP A 264 -36.71 1.20 -58.41
C ASP A 264 -37.95 0.29 -58.23
N ASN A 265 -38.82 0.32 -59.24
CA ASN A 265 -40.02 -0.50 -59.38
C ASN A 265 -39.68 -1.95 -59.75
#